data_AF-A0A6B0Y5I8-F1
#
_entry.id   AF-A0A6B0Y5I8-F1
#
_cell.length_a   1.000
_cell.length_b   1.000
_cell.length_c   1.000
_cell.angle_alpha   90.00
_cell.angle_beta   90.00
_cell.angle_gamma   90.00
#
_symmetry.space_group_name_H-M   'P 1'
#
loop_
_entity.id
_entity.type
_entity.pdbx_description
1 polymer ?
#
loop_
_entity_poly.entity_id
_entity_poly.type
_entity_poly.pdbx_seq_one_letter_code
_entity_poly.pdbx_strand_id
1 'polypeptide(L)' 'IEGAVQDIPGALVDQLKVGGRIVAIFLEGALGTARVGYKDRQGVSWRFAFNAAAPVLPGFEKQREFAL' A
#
# COMPACT_ATOMS: atom_id res chain seq x y z
N ILE A 1 -6.40 4.94 2.64
CA ILE A 1 -5.12 5.67 2.82
C ILE A 1 -5.17 6.87 1.90
N GLU A 2 -4.93 8.07 2.41
CA GLU A 2 -5.08 9.32 1.66
C GLU A 2 -3.74 9.83 1.11
N GLY A 3 -2.97 8.94 0.48
CA GLY A 3 -1.68 9.30 -0.10
C GLY A 3 -0.90 8.11 -0.65
N ALA A 4 0.32 8.38 -1.13
CA ALA A 4 1.19 7.34 -1.65
C ALA A 4 1.92 6.60 -0.53
N VAL A 5 2.12 5.30 -0.73
CA VAL A 5 2.79 4.37 0.16
C VAL A 5 3.81 3.59 -0.66
N GLN A 6 4.97 3.31 -0.11
CA GLN A 6 5.94 2.41 -0.75
C GLN A 6 5.82 0.98 -0.22
N ASP A 7 5.44 0.85 1.06
CA ASP A 7 5.07 -0.39 1.70
C ASP A 7 3.84 -0.12 2.59
N ILE A 8 2.99 -1.13 2.78
CA ILE A 8 1.88 -1.03 3.73
C ILE A 8 2.20 -1.88 4.94
N PRO A 9 2.40 -1.25 6.12
CA PRO A 9 2.65 -1.97 7.36
C PRO A 9 1.62 -3.07 7.62
N GLY A 10 2.08 -4.26 8.01
CA GLY A 10 1.21 -5.39 8.36
C GLY A 10 0.15 -5.03 9.39
N ALA A 11 0.48 -4.16 10.36
CA ALA A 11 -0.45 -3.66 11.36
C ALA A 11 -1.67 -2.91 10.78
N LEU A 12 -1.54 -2.24 9.63
CA LEU A 12 -2.69 -1.63 8.93
C LEU A 12 -3.52 -2.67 8.19
N VAL A 13 -2.85 -3.68 7.63
CA VAL A 13 -3.49 -4.84 7.00
C VAL A 13 -4.25 -5.70 8.02
N ASP A 14 -3.81 -5.75 9.27
CA ASP A 14 -4.45 -6.50 10.35
C ASP A 14 -5.67 -5.79 10.94
N GLN A 15 -5.78 -4.48 10.74
CA GLN A 15 -7.00 -3.73 11.05
C GLN A 15 -8.15 -4.03 10.07
N LEU A 16 -7.87 -4.63 8.91
CA LEU A 16 -8.90 -5.03 7.96
C LEU A 16 -9.58 -6.33 8.39
N LYS A 17 -10.92 -6.30 8.47
CA LYS A 17 -11.73 -7.51 8.52
C LYS A 17 -11.52 -8.36 7.26
N VAL A 18 -11.64 -9.68 7.39
CA VAL A 18 -11.73 -10.59 6.24
C VAL A 18 -12.94 -10.20 5.38
N GLY A 19 -12.75 -10.08 4.06
CA GLY A 19 -13.73 -9.53 3.12
C GLY A 19 -13.68 -8.00 3.00
N GLY A 20 -12.87 -7.33 3.81
CA GLY A 20 -12.63 -5.89 3.77
C GLY A 20 -11.81 -5.47 2.56
N ARG A 21 -11.80 -4.16 2.29
CA ARG A 21 -11.09 -3.54 1.18
C ARG A 21 -10.23 -2.39 1.67
N ILE A 22 -9.08 -2.22 1.04
CA ILE A 22 -8.15 -1.10 1.26
C ILE A 22 -7.75 -0.52 -0.09
N VAL A 23 -7.54 0.79 -0.14
CA VAL A 23 -7.02 1.46 -1.33
C VAL A 23 -5.81 2.28 -0.92
N ALA A 24 -4.76 2.18 -1.73
CA ALA A 24 -3.52 2.92 -1.56
C ALA A 24 -2.87 3.19 -2.91
N ILE A 25 -2.12 4.28 -2.98
CA ILE A 25 -1.29 4.60 -4.14
C ILE A 25 0.09 4.04 -3.88
N PHE A 26 0.54 3.08 -4.67
CA PHE A 26 1.89 2.53 -4.57
C PHE A 26 2.85 3.36 -5.41
N LEU A 27 3.93 3.86 -4.81
CA LEU A 27 4.98 4.58 -5.53
C LEU A 27 6.15 3.63 -5.82
N GLU A 28 6.31 3.24 -7.08
CA GLU A 28 7.48 2.49 -7.57
C GLU A 28 8.36 3.41 -8.43
N GLY A 29 9.45 3.90 -7.85
CA GLY A 29 10.30 4.91 -8.47
C GLY A 29 9.55 6.24 -8.64
N ALA A 30 9.41 6.70 -9.88
CA ALA A 30 8.67 7.93 -10.22
C ALA A 30 7.19 7.69 -10.58
N LEU A 31 6.76 6.44 -10.71
CA LEU A 31 5.41 6.10 -11.13
C LEU A 31 4.53 5.74 -9.93
N GLY A 32 3.48 6.52 -9.74
CA GLY A 32 2.44 6.23 -8.76
C GLY A 32 1.29 5.43 -9.38
N THR A 33 0.86 4.37 -8.70
CA THR A 33 -0.21 3.48 -9.14
C THR A 33 -1.23 3.27 -8.02
N ALA A 34 -2.48 3.65 -8.23
CA ALA A 34 -3.56 3.30 -7.32
C ALA A 34 -3.87 1.80 -7.42
N ARG A 35 -3.85 1.11 -6.27
CA ARG A 35 -4.23 -0.30 -6.17
C ARG A 35 -5.35 -0.49 -5.15
N VAL A 36 -6.24 -1.43 -5.44
CA VAL A 36 -7.28 -1.89 -4.52
C VAL A 36 -6.87 -3.24 -3.97
N GLY A 37 -6.77 -3.32 -2.64
CA GLY A 37 -6.49 -4.52 -1.88
C GLY A 37 -7.78 -5.15 -1.33
N TYR A 38 -7.88 -6.46 -1.43
CA TYR A 38 -8.96 -7.26 -0.83
C TYR A 38 -8.36 -8.17 0.23
N LYS A 39 -8.82 -8.08 1.47
CA LYS A 39 -8.35 -8.92 2.57
C LYS A 39 -9.09 -10.26 2.56
N ASP A 40 -8.35 -11.35 2.46
CA ASP A 40 -8.81 -12.70 2.72
C ASP A 40 -8.16 -13.26 4.00
N ARG A 41 -8.29 -14.56 4.25
CA ARG A 41 -7.74 -15.21 5.45
C ARG A 41 -6.21 -15.36 5.42
N GLN A 42 -5.60 -15.32 4.24
CA GLN A 42 -4.16 -15.50 4.02
C GLN A 42 -3.43 -14.15 3.89
N GLY A 43 -4.11 -13.10 3.45
CA GLY A 43 -3.48 -11.79 3.29
C GLY A 43 -4.33 -10.80 2.50
N VAL A 44 -3.67 -9.81 1.91
CA VAL A 44 -4.31 -8.82 1.02
C VAL A 44 -3.85 -9.06 -0.40
N SER A 45 -4.82 -9.31 -1.29
CA SER A 45 -4.59 -9.40 -2.72
C SER A 45 -4.78 -8.02 -3.37
N TRP A 46 -3.74 -7.51 -4.03
CA TRP A 46 -3.75 -6.20 -4.65
C TRP A 46 -4.03 -6.26 -6.15
N ARG A 47 -4.85 -5.33 -6.64
CA ARG A 47 -5.15 -5.18 -8.07
C ARG A 47 -4.93 -3.74 -8.52
N PHE A 48 -4.31 -3.58 -9.68
CA PHE A 48 -4.19 -2.29 -10.36
C PHE A 48 -5.58 -1.68 -10.61
N ALA A 49 -5.73 -0.39 -10.30
CA ALA A 49 -6.91 0.38 -10.64
C ALA A 49 -6.60 1.39 -11.75
N PHE A 50 -5.67 2.32 -11.50
CA PHE A 50 -5.25 3.36 -12.44
C PHE A 50 -3.93 4.01 -12.00
N ASN A 51 -3.29 4.76 -12.89
CA ASN A 51 -2.09 5.55 -12.57
C ASN A 51 -2.48 6.80 -11.78
N ALA A 52 -1.86 7.01 -10.61
CA ALA A 52 -2.16 8.11 -9.72
C ALA A 52 -0.89 8.55 -8.99
N ALA A 53 -0.58 9.84 -9.02
CA ALA A 53 0.53 10.41 -8.26
C ALA A 53 -0.01 11.16 -7.04
N ALA A 54 0.55 10.85 -5.87
CA ALA A 54 0.33 11.58 -4.63
C ALA A 54 1.66 11.66 -3.88
N PRO A 55 1.88 12.68 -3.04
CA PRO A 55 3.02 12.69 -2.14
C PRO A 55 2.99 11.47 -1.21
N VAL A 56 4.17 10.93 -0.89
CA VAL A 56 4.29 9.85 0.10
C VAL A 56 3.92 10.39 1.47
N LEU A 57 3.06 9.67 2.19
CA LEU A 57 2.70 10.07 3.54
C LEU A 57 3.89 9.86 4.50
N PRO A 58 4.15 10.80 5.44
CA PRO A 58 5.17 10.60 6.47
C PRO A 58 4.93 9.27 7.22
N GLY A 59 5.97 8.42 7.29
CA GLY A 59 5.88 7.09 7.93
C GLY A 59 5.38 5.95 7.03
N PHE A 60 5.08 6.22 5.75
CA PHE A 60 4.78 5.21 4.72
C PHE A 60 5.90 5.07 3.67
N GLU A 61 7.06 5.63 4.00
CA GLU A 61 8.30 5.44 3.26
C GLU A 61 8.79 4.00 3.44
N LYS A 62 9.37 3.42 2.39
CA LYS A 62 10.01 2.12 2.51
C LYS A 62 11.19 2.28 3.48
N GLN A 63 11.26 1.45 4.53
CA GLN A 63 12.48 1.38 5.32
C GLN A 63 13.63 1.02 4.38
N ARG A 64 14.59 1.93 4.22
CA ARG A 64 15.88 1.62 3.60
C ARG A 64 16.61 0.71 4.57
N GLU A 65 16.35 -0.59 4.46
CA GLU A 65 17.20 -1.60 5.09
C GLU A 65 18.57 -1.52 4.41
N PHE A 66 19.55 -0.97 5.13
CA PHE A 66 20.94 -1.06 4.71
C PHE A 66 21.35 -2.52 4.84
N ALA A 67 21.59 -3.18 3.69
CA ALA A 67 22.27 -4.47 3.67
C ALA A 67 23.78 -4.22 3.93
N LEU A 68 24.32 -4.89 4.96
CA LEU A 68 25.75 -4.95 5.28
C LEU A 68 26.53 -5.74 4.22
#